data_AF-U3TTM9-F1
#
_entry.id   AF-U3TTM9-F1
#
_cell.length_a   1.000
_cell.length_b   1.000
_cell.length_c   1.000
_cell.angle_alpha   90.00
_cell.angle_beta   90.00
_cell.angle_gamma   90.00
#
_symmetry.space_group_name_H-M   'P 1'
#
loop_
_entity.id
_entity.type
_entity.pdbx_description
1 polymer ?
#
loop_
_entity_poly.entity_id
_entity_poly.type
_entity_poly.pdbx_seq_one_letter_code
_entity_poly.pdbx_strand_id
1 'polypeptide(L)'
;MNMIKTRAAVAWAAGEPLKIEEVDLMPPQKGEVLVRIVATGVCHTDAYTLSGKDPEGVFPAILGHEGGGVVEAVGEGVTSVAVGDHVIPLYTPECGKCKFCLSGKTQPVSGNPHHAG
;
A
#
# COMPACT_ATOMS: atom_id res chain seq x y z
N MET A 1 -2.80 5.97 -21.65
CA MET A 1 -3.53 5.55 -20.43
C MET A 1 -4.08 6.79 -19.75
N ASN A 2 -5.33 6.77 -19.30
CA ASN A 2 -5.88 7.91 -18.54
C ASN A 2 -5.49 7.76 -17.07
N MET A 3 -4.76 8.75 -16.56
CA MET A 3 -4.40 8.86 -15.15
C MET A 3 -5.61 9.30 -14.33
N ILE A 4 -5.68 8.86 -13.07
CA ILE A 4 -6.71 9.23 -12.10
C ILE A 4 -6.15 10.38 -11.26
N LYS A 5 -6.83 11.54 -11.25
CA LYS A 5 -6.50 12.63 -10.34
C LYS A 5 -7.03 12.32 -8.95
N THR A 6 -6.17 12.41 -7.94
CA THR A 6 -6.56 12.22 -6.53
C THR A 6 -5.74 13.10 -5.61
N ARG A 7 -6.25 13.37 -4.40
CA ARG A 7 -5.52 14.11 -3.37
C ARG A 7 -4.73 13.16 -2.49
N ALA A 8 -3.49 13.53 -2.17
CA ALA A 8 -2.64 12.78 -1.23
C ALA A 8 -1.86 13.73 -0.33
N ALA A 9 -1.50 13.26 0.86
CA ALA A 9 -0.52 13.92 1.72
C ALA A 9 0.88 13.45 1.33
N VAL A 10 1.66 14.32 0.67
CA VAL A 10 2.98 14.02 0.14
C VAL A 10 4.05 14.51 1.12
N ALA A 11 4.95 13.60 1.49
CA ALA A 11 6.20 13.92 2.16
C ALA A 11 7.26 14.20 1.09
N TRP A 12 7.58 15.48 0.87
CA TRP A 12 8.56 15.88 -0.15
C TRP A 12 10.01 15.63 0.26
N ALA A 13 10.30 15.78 1.56
CA ALA A 13 11.61 15.52 2.14
C ALA A 13 11.48 15.11 3.62
N ALA A 14 12.52 14.47 4.16
CA ALA A 14 12.59 14.11 5.56
C ALA A 14 12.49 15.34 6.48
N GLY A 15 11.68 15.25 7.52
CA GLY A 15 11.48 16.29 8.54
C GLY A 15 10.58 17.46 8.09
N GLU A 16 10.15 17.51 6.83
CA GLU A 16 9.24 18.55 6.34
C GLU A 16 7.77 18.21 6.64
N PRO A 17 6.90 19.23 6.83
CA PRO A 17 5.47 19.01 6.93
C PRO A 17 4.91 18.37 5.65
N LEU A 18 3.95 17.44 5.82
CA LEU A 18 3.19 16.88 4.70
C LEU A 18 2.44 17.98 3.95
N LYS A 19 2.45 17.93 2.62
CA LYS A 19 1.67 18.83 1.76
C LYS A 19 0.54 18.07 1.11
N ILE A 20 -0.64 18.68 1.07
CA ILE A 20 -1.76 18.11 0.34
C ILE A 20 -1.63 18.50 -1.13
N GLU A 21 -1.37 17.51 -1.96
CA GLU A 21 -1.16 17.68 -3.40
C GLU A 21 -2.25 16.94 -4.18
N GLU A 22 -2.50 17.39 -5.41
CA GLU A 22 -3.18 16.57 -6.41
C GLU A 22 -2.13 15.76 -7.18
N VAL A 23 -2.31 14.44 -7.24
CA VAL A 23 -1.37 13.51 -7.88
C VAL A 23 -2.06 12.73 -8.99
N ASP A 24 -1.25 12.28 -9.95
CA ASP A 24 -1.66 11.38 -11.03
C ASP A 24 -1.43 9.92 -10.60
N LEU A 25 -2.52 9.18 -10.40
CA LEU A 25 -2.49 7.76 -10.06
C LEU A 25 -2.75 6.90 -11.31
N MET A 26 -1.90 5.89 -11.54
CA MET A 26 -2.12 4.93 -12.62
C MET A 26 -3.28 3.99 -12.28
N PRO A 27 -4.06 3.52 -13.28
CA PRO A 27 -4.98 2.40 -13.07
C PRO A 27 -4.23 1.12 -12.66
N PRO A 28 -4.88 0.18 -11.95
CA PRO A 28 -4.21 -1.02 -11.46
C PRO A 28 -3.75 -1.92 -12.62
N GLN A 29 -2.53 -2.43 -12.51
CA GLN A 29 -1.95 -3.41 -13.43
C GLN A 29 -2.34 -4.84 -13.05
N LYS A 30 -1.87 -5.83 -13.81
CA LYS A 30 -2.07 -7.25 -13.53
C LYS A 30 -1.70 -7.60 -12.08
N GLY A 31 -2.65 -8.20 -11.34
CA GLY A 31 -2.47 -8.58 -9.94
C GLY A 31 -2.60 -7.44 -8.93
N GLU A 32 -2.86 -6.20 -9.35
CA GLU A 32 -3.02 -5.04 -8.47
C GLU A 32 -4.49 -4.71 -8.22
N VAL A 33 -4.76 -4.05 -7.10
CA VAL A 33 -6.09 -3.59 -6.69
C VAL A 33 -6.03 -2.10 -6.43
N LEU A 34 -6.93 -1.34 -7.05
CA LEU A 34 -7.13 0.06 -6.73
C LEU A 34 -8.18 0.17 -5.63
N VAL A 35 -7.77 0.74 -4.50
CA VAL A 35 -8.64 0.94 -3.33
C VAL A 35 -8.85 2.43 -3.11
N ARG A 36 -10.11 2.84 -3.03
CA ARG A 36 -10.46 4.18 -2.54
C ARG A 36 -10.46 4.14 -1.01
N ILE A 37 -9.41 4.73 -0.42
CA ILE A 37 -9.27 4.84 1.03
C ILE A 37 -10.37 5.76 1.58
N VAL A 38 -11.14 5.26 2.53
CA VAL A 38 -12.25 5.99 3.19
C VAL A 38 -11.76 6.63 4.49
N ALA A 39 -10.91 5.91 5.23
CA ALA A 39 -10.27 6.39 6.44
C ALA A 39 -8.87 5.80 6.57
N THR A 40 -7.95 6.55 7.18
CA THR A 40 -6.61 6.08 7.53
C THR A 40 -6.20 6.60 8.91
N GLY A 41 -5.53 5.76 9.68
CA GLY A 41 -4.83 6.14 10.90
C GLY A 41 -3.51 6.85 10.60
N VAL A 42 -2.94 7.45 11.64
CA VAL A 42 -1.56 7.96 11.66
C VAL A 42 -0.86 7.31 12.83
N CYS A 43 0.24 6.61 12.54
CA CYS A 43 0.96 5.82 13.52
C CYS A 43 2.39 6.34 13.70
N HIS A 44 3.07 5.86 14.75
CA HIS A 44 4.46 6.23 15.02
C HIS A 44 5.40 5.82 13.88
N THR A 45 5.12 4.71 13.19
CA THR A 45 5.93 4.26 12.04
C THR A 45 5.94 5.31 10.93
N ASP A 46 4.79 5.93 10.62
CA ASP A 46 4.73 7.00 9.62
C ASP A 46 5.60 8.20 10.05
N ALA A 47 5.53 8.58 11.32
CA ALA A 47 6.35 9.66 11.88
C ALA A 47 7.85 9.31 11.90
N TYR A 48 8.20 8.04 12.13
CA TYR A 48 9.58 7.55 12.13
C TYR A 48 10.19 7.67 10.74
N THR A 49 9.49 7.19 9.70
CA THR A 49 9.92 7.36 8.30
C THR A 49 9.97 8.84 7.93
N LEU A 50 8.92 9.62 8.21
CA LEU A 50 8.88 11.06 7.92
C LEU A 50 10.06 11.81 8.56
N SER A 51 10.51 11.40 9.75
CA SER A 51 11.65 12.03 10.42
C SER A 51 13.01 11.84 9.75
N GLY A 52 13.11 10.93 8.76
CA GLY A 52 14.35 10.55 8.09
C GLY A 52 15.26 9.61 8.90
N LYS A 53 14.76 9.06 10.01
CA LYS A 53 15.50 8.09 10.84
C LYS A 53 15.39 6.66 10.32
N ASP A 54 14.40 6.41 9.48
CA ASP A 54 14.22 5.12 8.82
C ASP A 54 15.24 4.97 7.68
N PRO A 55 16.19 4.01 7.77
CA PRO A 55 17.17 3.79 6.71
C PRO A 55 16.52 3.30 5.39
N GLU A 56 15.28 2.80 5.44
CA GLU A 56 14.52 2.41 4.25
C GLU A 56 13.69 3.57 3.67
N GLY A 57 13.66 4.72 4.34
CA GLY A 57 12.88 5.89 3.93
C GLY A 57 13.41 6.50 2.63
N VAL A 58 12.57 6.52 1.59
CA VAL A 58 12.84 7.15 0.30
C VAL A 58 11.83 8.27 0.06
N PHE A 59 12.31 9.46 -0.31
CA PHE A 59 11.47 10.63 -0.57
C PHE A 59 11.57 11.08 -2.04
N PRO A 60 10.51 11.63 -2.65
CA PRO A 60 9.19 11.89 -2.06
C PRO A 60 8.36 10.63 -1.84
N ALA A 61 7.50 10.63 -0.82
CA ALA A 61 6.64 9.50 -0.47
C ALA A 61 5.22 9.91 -0.08
N ILE A 62 4.26 9.01 -0.31
CA ILE A 62 2.94 9.04 0.33
C ILE A 62 2.98 7.95 1.41
N LEU A 63 2.91 8.36 2.67
CA LEU A 63 2.97 7.47 3.84
C LEU A 63 1.57 6.91 4.18
N GLY A 64 1.47 6.17 5.28
CA GLY A 64 0.22 5.57 5.75
C GLY A 64 0.15 4.07 5.45
N HIS A 65 -0.19 3.30 6.48
CA HIS A 65 -0.27 1.83 6.41
C HIS A 65 -1.42 1.25 7.25
N GLU A 66 -2.30 2.11 7.77
CA GLU A 66 -3.44 1.74 8.64
C GLU A 66 -4.74 2.27 8.03
N GLY A 67 -5.19 1.68 6.92
CA GLY A 67 -6.32 2.19 6.13
C GLY A 67 -7.48 1.22 6.01
N GLY A 68 -8.69 1.76 5.84
CA GLY A 68 -9.88 1.04 5.41
C GLY A 68 -10.48 1.71 4.19
N GLY A 69 -10.90 0.92 3.21
CA GLY A 69 -11.39 1.45 1.95
C GLY A 69 -12.34 0.52 1.20
N VAL A 70 -12.69 0.96 -0.01
CA VAL A 70 -13.55 0.21 -0.92
C VAL A 70 -12.78 -0.04 -2.21
N VAL A 71 -12.87 -1.26 -2.75
CA VAL A 71 -12.26 -1.61 -4.04
C VAL A 71 -12.94 -0.82 -5.15
N GLU A 72 -12.17 0.00 -5.87
CA GLU A 72 -12.64 0.85 -6.96
C GLU A 72 -12.39 0.18 -8.32
N ALA A 73 -11.26 -0.53 -8.46
CA ALA A 73 -10.94 -1.32 -9.65
C ALA A 73 -10.00 -2.48 -9.32
N VAL A 74 -10.02 -3.53 -10.14
CA VAL A 74 -9.10 -4.67 -10.05
C VAL A 74 -8.39 -4.86 -11.38
N GLY A 75 -7.09 -5.19 -11.33
CA GLY A 75 -6.32 -5.53 -12.51
C GLY A 75 -6.53 -6.97 -12.97
N GLU A 76 -5.96 -7.31 -14.13
CA GLU A 76 -6.05 -8.66 -14.69
C GLU A 76 -5.59 -9.73 -13.68
N GLY A 77 -6.34 -10.82 -13.57
CA GLY A 77 -5.98 -11.99 -12.77
C GLY A 77 -6.25 -11.88 -11.27
N VAL A 78 -6.73 -10.73 -10.77
CA VAL A 78 -7.25 -10.62 -9.41
C VAL A 78 -8.58 -11.35 -9.30
N THR A 79 -8.66 -12.31 -8.37
CA THR A 79 -9.87 -13.11 -8.13
C THR A 79 -10.31 -13.13 -6.66
N SER A 80 -9.50 -12.57 -5.76
CA SER A 80 -9.72 -12.61 -4.32
C SER A 80 -10.67 -11.52 -3.79
N VAL A 81 -10.89 -10.46 -4.58
CA VAL A 81 -11.77 -9.33 -4.26
C VAL A 81 -12.44 -8.83 -5.54
N ALA A 82 -13.56 -8.12 -5.40
CA ALA A 82 -14.31 -7.49 -6.48
C ALA A 82 -14.55 -5.99 -6.20
N VAL A 83 -14.90 -5.24 -7.24
CA VAL A 83 -15.28 -3.81 -7.11
C VAL A 83 -16.47 -3.69 -6.17
N GLY A 84 -16.38 -2.77 -5.20
CA GLY A 84 -17.37 -2.56 -4.14
C GLY A 84 -17.06 -3.26 -2.82
N ASP A 85 -16.10 -4.20 -2.80
CA ASP A 85 -15.72 -4.86 -1.55
C ASP A 85 -15.06 -3.88 -0.57
N HIS A 86 -15.37 -4.04 0.70
CA HIS A 86 -14.69 -3.33 1.79
C HIS A 86 -13.41 -4.07 2.16
N VAL A 87 -12.29 -3.36 2.17
CA VAL A 87 -10.96 -3.95 2.35
C VAL A 87 -10.09 -3.14 3.31
N ILE A 88 -9.14 -3.85 3.93
CA ILE A 88 -8.06 -3.28 4.75
C ILE A 88 -6.75 -3.65 4.03
N PRO A 89 -6.00 -2.69 3.47
CA PRO A 89 -4.67 -2.95 2.94
C PRO A 89 -3.72 -3.38 4.06
N LEU A 90 -2.92 -4.42 3.81
CA LEU A 90 -1.96 -4.96 4.77
C LEU A 90 -0.53 -4.72 4.27
N TYR A 91 0.33 -4.17 5.12
CA TYR A 91 1.76 -4.02 4.82
C TYR A 91 2.50 -5.38 4.83
N THR A 92 1.93 -6.39 5.48
CA THR A 92 2.43 -7.76 5.49
C THR A 92 1.61 -8.61 4.51
N PRO A 93 2.19 -9.04 3.39
CA PRO A 93 1.44 -9.80 2.38
C PRO A 93 1.35 -11.29 2.69
N GLU A 94 0.24 -11.91 2.28
CA GLU A 94 -0.03 -13.34 2.41
C GLU A 94 -0.28 -13.95 1.03
N CYS A 95 0.70 -14.67 0.48
CA CYS A 95 0.56 -15.28 -0.86
C CYS A 95 -0.09 -16.67 -0.85
N GLY A 96 -0.29 -17.29 0.32
CA GLY A 96 -0.91 -18.61 0.48
C GLY A 96 -0.13 -19.80 -0.09
N LYS A 97 1.05 -19.58 -0.70
CA LYS A 97 1.80 -20.61 -1.44
C LYS A 97 3.28 -20.75 -1.05
N CYS A 98 3.86 -19.77 -0.34
CA CYS A 98 5.26 -19.86 0.06
C CYS A 98 5.45 -20.71 1.31
N LYS A 99 6.68 -21.17 1.56
CA LYS A 99 7.03 -21.98 2.74
C LYS A 99 6.60 -21.35 4.07
N PHE A 100 6.60 -20.02 4.17
CA PHE A 100 6.19 -19.32 5.39
C PHE A 100 4.68 -19.39 5.60
N CYS A 101 3.89 -19.07 4.56
CA CYS A 101 2.42 -19.18 4.61
C CYS A 101 1.97 -20.62 4.93
N LEU A 102 2.62 -21.61 4.33
CA LEU A 102 2.24 -23.02 4.48
C LEU A 102 2.75 -23.67 5.78
N SER A 103 3.63 -23.00 6.53
CA SER A 103 4.30 -23.62 7.68
C SER A 103 3.39 -23.84 8.91
N GLY A 104 2.32 -23.04 9.05
CA GLY A 104 1.50 -22.99 10.26
C GLY A 104 2.23 -22.51 11.54
N LYS A 105 3.46 -22.00 11.41
CA LYS A 105 4.36 -21.66 12.53
C LYS A 105 4.71 -20.18 12.63
N THR A 106 4.37 -19.40 11.61
CA THR A 106 4.63 -17.96 11.56
C THR A 106 3.48 -17.25 10.87
N GLN A 107 3.34 -15.95 11.16
CA GLN A 107 2.58 -15.04 10.30
C GLN A 107 3.23 -15.02 8.90
N PRO A 108 2.45 -14.84 7.81
CA PRO A 108 2.98 -14.74 6.45
C PRO A 108 4.02 -13.61 6.30
N VAL A 109 5.10 -13.83 5.52
CA VAL A 109 6.20 -12.85 5.42
C VAL A 109 6.76 -12.67 3.99
N SER A 110 6.16 -13.27 2.96
CA SER A 110 6.64 -13.05 1.59
C SER A 110 5.53 -13.05 0.55
N GLY A 111 5.27 -11.86 0.01
CA GLY A 111 4.34 -11.62 -1.09
C GLY A 111 5.01 -11.08 -2.36
N ASN A 112 6.33 -10.81 -2.33
CA ASN A 112 7.03 -10.45 -3.55
C ASN A 112 7.59 -11.71 -4.24
N PRO A 113 7.06 -12.13 -5.40
CA PRO A 113 7.60 -13.27 -6.14
C PRO A 113 9.07 -13.05 -6.58
N HIS A 114 9.57 -11.81 -6.58
CA HIS A 114 10.98 -11.50 -6.88
C HIS A 114 11.94 -11.75 -5.71
N HIS A 115 11.43 -11.96 -4.48
CA HIS A 115 12.24 -12.20 -3.29
C HIS A 115 12.01 -13.60 -2.69
N ALA A 116 11.20 -14.43 -3.35
CA ALA A 116 11.13 -15.86 -3.08
C ALA A 116 12.25 -16.56 -3.87
N GLY A 117 13.47 -16.49 -3.33
CA GLY A 117 14.53 -17.44 -3.70
C GLY A 117 14.15 -18.86 -3.32
#